data_AF-A0A503W5I0-F1
#
_entry.id   AF-A0A503W5I0-F1
#
_cell.length_a   1.000
_cell.length_b   1.000
_cell.length_c   1.000
_cell.angle_alpha   90.00
_cell.angle_beta   90.00
_cell.angle_gamma   90.00
#
_symmetry.space_group_name_H-M   'P 1'
#
loop_
_entity.id
_entity.type
_entity.pdbx_description
1 polymer ?
#
loop_
_entity_poly.entity_id
_entity_poly.type
_entity_poly.pdbx_seq_one_letter_code
_entity_poly.pdbx_strand_id
1 'polypeptide(L)'
;MTNRKTVFAALAALALLASPALAGAGGNGHSNGGGHSGGNGNGNGGAHGNSGAAHGKSSSARGQVAKATTDTMTTVDTKTKVSSLPKEKNLHAKLGRLNSLQRNVNAYMNSKSKKFAALQAFVTQSAKAKVAQTQLDALNSQLDALTSLTPDQIAAMTPEEQAALPGQISALQDQIAAQQEVVDAAAVGTDPATLDAALTDMANKPVDAEVTAWAQGVLAGKIDETAAAMQPTP
;
A
#
# COMPACT_ATOMS: atom_id res chain seq x y z
N MET A 1 7.94 38.14 1.78
CA MET A 1 8.43 38.24 3.18
C MET A 1 7.46 37.48 4.07
N THR A 2 7.66 36.17 4.23
CA THR A 2 6.84 35.37 5.15
C THR A 2 7.22 35.77 6.57
N ASN A 3 6.22 36.12 7.38
CA ASN A 3 6.39 36.86 8.62
C ASN A 3 7.25 36.08 9.64
N ARG A 4 8.32 36.72 10.12
CA ARG A 4 9.33 36.17 11.07
C ARG A 4 8.73 35.69 12.41
N LYS A 5 7.55 36.19 12.76
CA LYS A 5 6.80 35.80 13.97
C LYS A 5 6.06 34.47 13.81
N THR A 6 5.81 34.04 12.57
CA THR A 6 5.07 32.79 12.29
C THR A 6 5.96 31.56 12.48
N VAL A 7 7.28 31.69 12.33
CA VAL A 7 8.24 30.57 12.49
C VAL A 7 8.35 30.16 13.97
N PHE A 8 8.51 31.12 14.88
CA PHE A 8 8.60 30.84 16.31
C PHE A 8 7.26 30.42 16.94
N ALA A 9 6.13 30.97 16.47
CA ALA A 9 4.81 30.53 16.91
C ALA A 9 4.44 29.11 16.42
N ALA A 10 4.91 28.72 15.24
CA ALA A 10 4.75 27.34 14.74
C ALA A 10 5.58 26.33 15.54
N LEU A 11 6.76 26.74 16.04
CA LEU A 11 7.65 25.91 16.85
C LEU A 11 6.98 25.47 18.18
N ALA A 12 6.25 26.37 18.84
CA ALA A 12 5.56 26.07 20.09
C ALA A 12 4.30 25.20 19.89
N ALA A 13 3.63 25.32 18.75
CA ALA A 13 2.42 24.55 18.46
C ALA A 13 2.73 23.10 18.02
N LEU A 14 3.82 22.86 17.30
CA LEU A 14 4.19 21.52 16.84
C LEU A 14 4.93 20.70 17.92
N ALA A 15 5.66 21.36 18.82
CA ALA A 15 6.30 20.70 19.97
C ALA A 15 5.26 20.09 20.96
N LEU A 16 4.02 20.58 20.97
CA LEU A 16 2.94 20.00 21.79
C LEU A 16 2.27 18.78 21.11
N LEU A 17 2.49 18.59 19.81
CA LEU A 17 1.95 17.47 19.01
C LEU A 17 2.91 16.27 18.92
N ALA A 18 4.16 16.43 19.33
CA ALA A 18 5.16 15.35 19.38
C ALA A 18 5.14 14.56 20.71
N SER A 19 4.00 14.56 21.44
CA SER A 19 3.82 13.56 22.50
C SER A 19 3.75 12.18 21.84
N PRO A 20 4.59 11.20 22.22
CA PRO A 20 4.49 9.84 21.72
C PRO A 20 3.26 9.18 22.33
N ALA A 21 2.09 9.49 21.77
CA ALA A 21 0.87 8.73 21.94
C ALA A 21 0.64 7.80 20.74
N LEU A 22 1.71 7.30 20.13
CA LEU A 22 1.64 5.98 19.48
C LEU A 22 1.95 4.94 20.56
N ALA A 23 1.03 4.84 21.52
CA ALA A 23 1.03 3.77 22.50
C ALA A 23 1.17 2.44 21.77
N GLY A 24 2.19 1.68 22.16
CA GLY A 24 2.35 0.31 21.72
C GLY A 24 1.06 -0.46 21.98
N ALA A 25 0.45 -0.96 20.91
CA ALA A 25 -0.47 -2.09 20.98
C ALA A 25 0.21 -3.29 20.33
N GLY A 26 1.40 -3.64 20.86
CA GLY A 26 1.89 -5.00 20.81
C GLY A 26 1.07 -5.82 21.81
N GLY A 27 0.10 -6.58 21.29
CA GLY A 27 -0.79 -7.40 22.11
C GLY A 27 -1.47 -8.46 21.27
N ASN A 28 -0.75 -9.56 21.00
CA ASN A 28 -1.31 -10.80 20.51
C ASN A 28 -2.27 -11.37 21.58
N GLY A 29 -3.56 -11.03 21.49
CA GLY A 29 -4.61 -11.53 22.37
C GLY A 29 -5.53 -12.51 21.65
N HIS A 30 -5.27 -13.80 21.81
CA HIS A 30 -6.19 -14.88 21.47
C HIS A 30 -7.46 -14.74 22.31
N SER A 31 -8.62 -14.50 21.70
CA SER A 31 -9.92 -14.64 22.38
C SER A 31 -10.84 -15.55 21.58
N ASN A 32 -11.01 -16.75 22.15
CA ASN A 32 -12.05 -17.70 21.83
C ASN A 32 -13.31 -17.25 22.58
N GLY A 33 -14.34 -16.82 21.84
CA GLY A 33 -15.60 -16.37 22.40
C GLY A 33 -16.76 -16.94 21.60
N GLY A 34 -17.26 -18.10 22.05
CA GLY A 34 -18.50 -18.67 21.55
C GLY A 34 -19.70 -17.80 21.95
N GLY A 35 -20.61 -17.60 21.02
CA GLY A 35 -21.89 -16.95 21.23
C GLY A 35 -22.90 -17.43 20.20
N HIS A 36 -23.76 -18.35 20.62
CA HIS A 36 -24.95 -18.77 19.88
C HIS A 36 -26.06 -17.75 20.07
N SER A 37 -26.61 -17.25 18.97
CA SER A 37 -27.95 -16.66 18.86
C SER A 37 -28.22 -16.55 17.35
N GLY A 38 -29.18 -17.20 16.72
CA GLY A 38 -30.51 -17.58 17.19
C GLY A 38 -31.54 -16.67 16.50
N GLY A 39 -32.10 -17.16 15.38
CA GLY A 39 -33.49 -16.92 14.95
C GLY A 39 -33.91 -15.55 14.39
N ASN A 40 -34.25 -15.56 13.09
CA ASN A 40 -35.45 -15.00 12.42
C ASN A 40 -35.02 -14.34 11.10
N GLY A 41 -35.46 -14.76 9.90
CA GLY A 41 -36.75 -15.33 9.55
C GLY A 41 -37.67 -14.21 9.04
N ASN A 42 -37.58 -13.88 7.75
CA ASN A 42 -38.70 -13.29 7.02
C ASN A 42 -38.58 -13.62 5.53
N GLY A 43 -39.34 -14.63 5.12
CA GLY A 43 -39.67 -14.88 3.73
C GLY A 43 -41.09 -14.39 3.44
N ASN A 44 -41.27 -13.78 2.27
CA ASN A 44 -42.47 -13.81 1.41
C ASN A 44 -42.08 -13.04 0.14
N GLY A 45 -42.29 -13.47 -1.11
CA GLY A 45 -43.23 -14.42 -1.65
C GLY A 45 -43.94 -13.73 -2.82
N GLY A 46 -43.84 -14.29 -4.02
CA GLY A 46 -44.72 -13.96 -5.15
C GLY A 46 -44.05 -13.33 -6.36
N ALA A 47 -43.83 -14.13 -7.41
CA ALA A 47 -44.56 -13.97 -8.68
C ALA A 47 -44.06 -15.02 -9.69
N HIS A 48 -44.95 -15.97 -9.99
CA HIS A 48 -44.83 -16.82 -11.17
C HIS A 48 -45.06 -15.97 -12.41
N GLY A 49 -44.04 -15.88 -13.28
CA GLY A 49 -44.14 -15.34 -14.62
C GLY A 49 -43.74 -16.41 -15.63
N ASN A 50 -44.73 -17.18 -16.09
CA ASN A 50 -44.60 -18.07 -17.24
C ASN A 50 -44.63 -17.22 -18.53
N SER A 51 -43.52 -17.14 -19.25
CA SER A 51 -43.53 -16.77 -20.65
C SER A 51 -42.36 -17.46 -21.35
N GLY A 52 -42.68 -18.54 -22.04
CA GLY A 52 -41.78 -19.20 -22.97
C GLY A 52 -41.39 -18.24 -24.09
N ALA A 53 -40.09 -18.03 -24.23
CA ALA A 53 -39.48 -17.50 -25.44
C ALA A 53 -38.36 -18.46 -25.83
N ALA A 54 -38.65 -19.25 -26.85
CA ALA A 54 -37.69 -20.12 -27.49
C ALA A 54 -36.52 -19.29 -28.03
N HIS A 55 -35.33 -19.47 -27.47
CA HIS A 55 -34.10 -19.01 -28.09
C HIS A 55 -33.27 -20.22 -28.50
N GLY A 56 -33.05 -20.27 -29.81
CA GLY A 56 -32.49 -21.36 -30.57
C GLY A 56 -31.10 -21.76 -30.12
N LYS A 57 -30.91 -23.08 -30.10
CA LYS A 57 -29.62 -23.74 -29.99
C LYS A 57 -28.86 -23.50 -31.30
N SER A 58 -28.00 -22.48 -31.34
CA SER A 58 -27.02 -22.34 -32.43
C SER A 58 -25.83 -23.25 -32.15
N SER A 59 -25.96 -24.51 -32.56
CA SER A 59 -24.84 -25.43 -32.75
C SER A 59 -24.06 -24.99 -34.01
N SER A 60 -23.01 -24.20 -33.81
CA SER A 60 -22.00 -23.98 -34.86
C SER A 60 -21.14 -25.24 -34.98
N ALA A 61 -21.66 -26.23 -35.69
CA ALA A 61 -20.87 -27.35 -36.20
C ALA A 61 -20.08 -26.85 -37.41
N ARG A 62 -18.77 -26.65 -37.23
CA ARG A 62 -17.84 -26.33 -38.31
C ARG A 62 -17.69 -27.58 -39.18
N GLY A 63 -18.32 -27.56 -40.36
CA GLY A 63 -18.28 -28.65 -41.33
C GLY A 63 -16.85 -29.05 -41.67
N GLN A 64 -16.50 -30.30 -41.37
CA GLN A 64 -15.35 -30.97 -41.96
C GLN A 64 -15.85 -31.76 -43.16
N VAL A 65 -15.56 -31.25 -44.36
CA VAL A 65 -15.63 -32.04 -45.59
C VAL A 65 -14.31 -32.77 -45.76
N ALA A 66 -14.41 -34.07 -45.99
CA ALA A 66 -13.28 -34.96 -46.16
C ALA A 66 -12.77 -34.96 -47.61
N LYS A 67 -11.43 -34.98 -47.72
CA LYS A 67 -10.60 -35.71 -48.68
C LYS A 67 -10.60 -35.29 -50.17
N ALA A 68 -9.48 -34.69 -50.58
CA ALA A 68 -8.86 -34.97 -51.88
C ALA A 68 -7.33 -35.01 -51.74
N THR A 69 -6.77 -36.15 -52.10
CA THR A 69 -5.37 -36.51 -52.29
C THR A 69 -4.75 -35.75 -53.46
N THR A 70 -3.59 -35.11 -53.24
CA THR A 70 -2.55 -34.96 -54.27
C THR A 70 -1.19 -34.94 -53.59
N ASP A 71 -0.37 -35.92 -53.97
CA ASP A 71 1.05 -36.04 -53.68
C ASP A 71 1.84 -34.76 -54.02
N THR A 72 2.65 -34.29 -53.08
CA THR A 72 3.95 -33.70 -53.39
C THR A 72 4.86 -33.94 -52.19
N MET A 73 5.89 -34.74 -52.43
CA MET A 73 6.98 -34.97 -51.50
C MET A 73 7.66 -33.66 -51.13
N THR A 74 7.73 -33.38 -49.84
CA THR A 74 8.90 -32.72 -49.26
C THR A 74 9.14 -33.34 -47.90
N THR A 75 10.16 -34.20 -47.83
CA THR A 75 10.72 -34.72 -46.59
C THR A 75 11.14 -33.53 -45.73
N VAL A 76 10.37 -33.24 -44.68
CA VAL A 76 10.82 -32.35 -43.59
C VAL A 76 11.12 -33.26 -42.40
N ASP A 77 12.41 -33.43 -42.14
CA ASP A 77 12.96 -34.09 -40.98
C ASP A 77 12.24 -33.65 -39.70
N THR A 78 11.56 -34.60 -39.05
CA THR A 78 10.84 -34.45 -37.79
C THR A 78 11.78 -34.50 -36.57
N LYS A 79 12.93 -33.82 -36.65
CA LYS A 79 13.88 -33.75 -35.53
C LYS A 79 14.54 -32.40 -35.36
N THR A 80 13.72 -31.36 -35.34
CA THR A 80 14.06 -30.12 -34.62
C THR A 80 12.92 -29.84 -33.67
N LYS A 81 13.12 -30.22 -32.41
CA LYS A 81 12.39 -29.63 -31.28
C LYS A 81 12.79 -28.16 -31.26
N VAL A 82 12.14 -27.34 -32.08
CA VAL A 82 12.12 -25.90 -31.89
C VAL A 82 11.53 -25.72 -30.50
N SER A 83 12.39 -25.50 -29.52
CA SER A 83 11.96 -25.04 -28.21
C SER A 83 11.20 -23.76 -28.48
N SER A 84 9.87 -23.83 -28.46
CA SER A 84 9.04 -22.65 -28.38
C SER A 84 9.56 -21.90 -27.15
N LEU A 85 10.30 -20.81 -27.37
CA LEU A 85 10.57 -19.85 -26.32
C LEU A 85 9.20 -19.56 -25.71
N PRO A 86 8.96 -19.87 -24.42
CA PRO A 86 7.64 -19.70 -23.84
C PRO A 86 7.24 -18.25 -24.09
N LYS A 87 6.12 -18.05 -24.78
CA LYS A 87 5.60 -16.71 -25.05
C LYS A 87 5.37 -16.06 -23.69
N GLU A 88 6.19 -15.05 -23.37
CA GLU A 88 6.05 -14.23 -22.17
C GLU A 88 4.58 -13.83 -22.06
N LYS A 89 3.94 -14.25 -20.98
CA LYS A 89 2.52 -13.97 -20.76
C LYS A 89 2.41 -12.47 -20.50
N ASN A 90 1.44 -11.78 -21.14
CA ASN A 90 1.16 -10.38 -20.82
C ASN A 90 0.92 -10.20 -19.31
N LEU A 91 1.33 -9.06 -18.73
CA LEU A 91 1.26 -8.79 -17.29
C LEU A 91 -0.11 -9.13 -16.68
N HIS A 92 -1.22 -8.81 -17.36
CA HIS A 92 -2.56 -9.15 -16.89
C HIS A 92 -2.83 -10.66 -16.77
N ALA A 93 -2.23 -11.48 -17.63
CA ALA A 93 -2.31 -12.94 -17.56
C ALA A 93 -1.38 -13.53 -16.48
N LYS A 94 -0.31 -12.81 -16.12
CA LYS A 94 0.56 -13.10 -14.98
C LYS A 94 -0.14 -12.77 -13.65
N LEU A 95 -0.80 -11.61 -13.57
CA LEU A 95 -1.50 -11.11 -12.37
C LEU A 95 -2.64 -12.01 -11.89
N GLY A 96 -3.45 -12.59 -12.79
CA GLY A 96 -4.55 -13.48 -12.39
C GLY A 96 -5.49 -12.85 -11.34
N ARG A 97 -5.51 -13.40 -10.11
CA ARG A 97 -6.29 -12.85 -8.98
C ARG A 97 -5.84 -11.44 -8.55
N LEU A 98 -4.56 -11.11 -8.74
CA LEU A 98 -4.03 -9.79 -8.41
C LEU A 98 -4.60 -8.70 -9.31
N ASN A 99 -5.10 -9.01 -10.52
CA ASN A 99 -5.77 -7.99 -11.34
C ASN A 99 -6.97 -7.37 -10.61
N SER A 100 -7.66 -8.17 -9.79
CA SER A 100 -8.76 -7.67 -8.95
C SER A 100 -8.28 -6.72 -7.85
N LEU A 101 -7.03 -6.82 -7.39
CA LEU A 101 -6.43 -5.94 -6.37
C LEU A 101 -6.56 -4.48 -6.75
N GLN A 102 -6.24 -4.12 -7.99
CA GLN A 102 -6.34 -2.74 -8.48
C GLN A 102 -7.77 -2.20 -8.46
N ARG A 103 -8.75 -3.02 -8.83
CA ARG A 103 -10.15 -2.59 -8.93
C ARG A 103 -10.85 -2.52 -7.58
N ASN A 104 -10.42 -3.34 -6.62
CA ASN A 104 -11.12 -3.53 -5.35
C ASN A 104 -10.20 -3.33 -4.14
N VAL A 105 -9.14 -2.52 -4.27
CA VAL A 105 -8.14 -2.30 -3.20
C VAL A 105 -8.80 -1.90 -1.88
N ASN A 106 -9.83 -1.04 -1.93
CA ASN A 106 -10.58 -0.62 -0.74
C ASN A 106 -11.36 -1.75 -0.08
N ALA A 107 -11.97 -2.65 -0.87
CA ALA A 107 -12.66 -3.82 -0.31
C ALA A 107 -11.66 -4.79 0.33
N TYR A 108 -10.46 -4.93 -0.24
CA TYR A 108 -9.40 -5.76 0.33
C TYR A 108 -8.84 -5.19 1.62
N MET A 109 -8.68 -3.86 1.72
CA MET A 109 -8.23 -3.22 2.95
C MET A 109 -9.20 -3.40 4.12
N ASN A 110 -10.50 -3.52 3.82
CA ASN A 110 -11.55 -3.75 4.81
C ASN A 110 -11.94 -5.23 4.93
N SER A 111 -11.26 -6.14 4.22
CA SER A 111 -11.58 -7.56 4.20
C SER A 111 -11.15 -8.23 5.50
N LYS A 112 -11.99 -9.13 6.03
CA LYS A 112 -11.66 -9.95 7.21
C LYS A 112 -10.90 -11.24 6.87
N SER A 113 -10.55 -11.46 5.60
CA SER A 113 -9.88 -12.68 5.17
C SER A 113 -8.39 -12.65 5.53
N LYS A 114 -7.89 -13.73 6.14
CA LYS A 114 -6.47 -13.91 6.49
C LYS A 114 -5.52 -13.73 5.29
N LYS A 115 -5.99 -14.05 4.08
CA LYS A 115 -5.21 -13.88 2.83
C LYS A 115 -4.90 -12.43 2.49
N PHE A 116 -5.62 -11.46 3.05
CA PHE A 116 -5.36 -10.03 2.84
C PHE A 116 -4.71 -9.36 4.05
N ALA A 117 -4.65 -10.05 5.20
CA ALA A 117 -4.10 -9.50 6.43
C ALA A 117 -2.64 -9.05 6.28
N ALA A 118 -1.82 -9.82 5.53
CA ALA A 118 -0.43 -9.47 5.27
C ALA A 118 -0.30 -8.20 4.39
N LEU A 119 -1.13 -8.04 3.35
CA LEU A 119 -1.15 -6.80 2.56
C LEU A 119 -1.69 -5.60 3.35
N GLN A 120 -2.70 -5.81 4.20
CA GLN A 120 -3.23 -4.76 5.07
C GLN A 120 -2.16 -4.29 6.06
N ALA A 121 -1.45 -5.24 6.68
CA ALA A 121 -0.34 -4.96 7.57
C ALA A 121 0.76 -4.18 6.84
N PHE A 122 1.16 -4.64 5.64
CA PHE A 122 2.13 -3.93 4.80
C PHE A 122 1.71 -2.49 4.52
N VAL A 123 0.49 -2.27 4.02
CA VAL A 123 -0.01 -0.91 3.70
C VAL A 123 -0.05 -0.03 4.95
N THR A 124 -0.53 -0.55 6.07
CA THR A 124 -0.61 0.20 7.34
C THR A 124 0.78 0.55 7.86
N GLN A 125 1.72 -0.40 7.78
CA GLN A 125 3.09 -0.22 8.24
C GLN A 125 3.85 0.76 7.34
N SER A 126 3.74 0.63 6.02
CA SER A 126 4.30 1.59 5.06
C SER A 126 3.72 3.00 5.24
N ALA A 127 2.42 3.12 5.56
CA ALA A 127 1.80 4.41 5.87
C ALA A 127 2.41 5.02 7.13
N LYS A 128 2.58 4.23 8.21
CA LYS A 128 3.27 4.69 9.43
C LYS A 128 4.71 5.12 9.16
N ALA A 129 5.47 4.34 8.39
CA ALA A 129 6.83 4.68 8.00
C ALA A 129 6.88 6.01 7.24
N LYS A 130 5.97 6.22 6.29
CA LYS A 130 5.86 7.47 5.55
C LYS A 130 5.53 8.67 6.45
N VAL A 131 4.58 8.49 7.37
CA VAL A 131 4.22 9.52 8.36
C VAL A 131 5.39 9.84 9.29
N ALA A 132 6.10 8.84 9.78
CA ALA A 132 7.27 9.02 10.62
C ALA A 132 8.40 9.74 9.88
N GLN A 133 8.63 9.39 8.62
CA GLN A 133 9.64 10.02 7.77
C GLN A 133 9.30 11.50 7.50
N THR A 134 8.04 11.79 7.21
CA THR A 134 7.60 13.18 6.97
C THR A 134 7.81 14.06 8.21
N GLN A 135 7.59 13.51 9.41
CA GLN A 135 7.87 14.21 10.67
C GLN A 135 9.37 14.44 10.87
N LEU A 136 10.21 13.43 10.58
CA LEU A 136 11.65 13.56 10.64
C LEU A 136 12.16 14.64 9.69
N ASP A 137 11.66 14.67 8.45
CA ASP A 137 12.02 15.69 7.45
C ASP A 137 11.60 17.11 7.90
N ALA A 138 10.44 17.23 8.56
CA ALA A 138 9.96 18.50 9.11
C ALA A 138 10.83 19.00 10.28
N LEU A 139 11.31 18.10 11.15
CA LEU A 139 12.25 18.45 12.24
C LEU A 139 13.62 18.85 11.67
N ASN A 140 14.14 18.10 10.70
CA ASN A 140 15.39 18.44 10.02
C ASN A 140 15.29 19.81 9.33
N SER A 141 14.18 20.11 8.65
CA SER A 141 13.95 21.42 8.02
C SER A 141 13.95 22.56 9.04
N GLN A 142 13.45 22.34 10.27
CA GLN A 142 13.50 23.33 11.34
C GLN A 142 14.93 23.52 11.87
N LEU A 143 15.70 22.44 11.99
CA LEU A 143 17.09 22.49 12.41
C LEU A 143 17.92 23.26 11.38
N ASP A 144 17.71 22.99 10.10
CA ASP A 144 18.36 23.73 9.00
C ASP A 144 18.00 25.21 9.04
N ALA A 145 16.73 25.57 9.30
CA ALA A 145 16.31 26.96 9.41
C ALA A 145 16.97 27.69 10.59
N LEU A 146 17.14 27.03 11.74
CA LEU A 146 17.80 27.60 12.92
C LEU A 146 19.32 27.73 12.73
N THR A 147 19.95 26.72 12.14
CA THR A 147 21.41 26.67 11.94
C THR A 147 21.88 27.51 10.76
N SER A 148 20.99 27.87 9.84
CA SER A 148 21.30 28.77 8.70
C SER A 148 21.06 30.26 8.99
N LEU A 149 20.72 30.65 10.22
CA LEU A 149 20.55 32.05 10.60
C LEU A 149 21.87 32.83 10.43
N THR A 150 21.79 33.98 9.75
CA THR A 150 22.96 34.84 9.56
C THR A 150 23.29 35.62 10.82
N PRO A 151 24.54 36.07 11.01
CA PRO A 151 24.92 36.90 12.15
C PRO A 151 24.04 38.16 12.31
N ASP A 152 23.69 38.81 11.20
CA ASP A 152 22.80 39.99 11.22
C ASP A 152 21.37 39.66 11.66
N GLN A 153 20.87 38.46 11.30
CA GLN A 153 19.56 37.98 11.74
C GLN A 153 19.56 37.69 13.24
N ILE A 154 20.63 37.06 13.73
CA ILE A 154 20.81 36.77 15.16
C ILE A 154 20.92 38.09 15.94
N ALA A 155 21.71 39.05 15.47
CA ALA A 155 21.85 40.36 16.12
C ALA A 155 20.54 41.17 16.15
N ALA A 156 19.62 40.90 15.22
CA ALA A 156 18.28 41.50 15.19
C ALA A 156 17.25 40.81 16.09
N MET A 157 17.58 39.64 16.67
CA MET A 157 16.75 38.95 17.67
C MET A 157 16.90 39.61 19.04
N THR A 158 15.93 39.41 19.93
CA THR A 158 16.05 39.88 21.32
C THR A 158 17.18 39.14 22.05
N PRO A 159 17.80 39.74 23.08
CA PRO A 159 18.84 39.07 23.88
C PRO A 159 18.38 37.73 24.49
N GLU A 160 17.11 37.65 24.87
CA GLU A 160 16.49 36.43 25.41
C GLU A 160 16.43 35.32 24.36
N GLU A 161 16.00 35.64 23.13
CA GLU A 161 15.95 34.67 22.03
C GLU A 161 17.36 34.22 21.62
N GLN A 162 18.34 35.13 21.59
CA GLN A 162 19.74 34.79 21.29
C GLN A 162 20.32 33.83 22.33
N ALA A 163 20.04 34.06 23.62
CA ALA A 163 20.48 33.17 24.70
C ALA A 163 19.79 31.80 24.65
N ALA A 164 18.55 31.74 24.15
CA ALA A 164 17.78 30.50 24.04
C ALA A 164 18.12 29.65 22.79
N LEU A 165 18.70 30.26 21.74
CA LEU A 165 19.00 29.57 20.46
C LEU A 165 19.79 28.25 20.62
N PRO A 166 20.91 28.20 21.38
CA PRO A 166 21.64 26.94 21.56
C PRO A 166 20.80 25.85 22.22
N GLY A 167 19.97 26.22 23.19
CA GLY A 167 19.06 25.30 23.87
C GLY A 167 17.97 24.76 22.94
N GLN A 168 17.42 25.61 22.06
CA GLN A 168 16.45 25.19 21.05
C GLN A 168 17.06 24.22 20.04
N ILE A 169 18.29 24.49 19.57
CA ILE A 169 19.02 23.59 18.66
C ILE A 169 19.26 22.23 19.32
N SER A 170 19.75 22.21 20.57
CA SER A 170 19.97 20.94 21.30
C SER A 170 18.67 20.15 21.49
N ALA A 171 17.60 20.81 21.92
CA ALA A 171 16.31 20.15 22.12
C ALA A 171 15.73 19.60 20.80
N LEU A 172 15.96 20.28 19.68
CA LEU A 172 15.53 19.82 18.37
C LEU A 172 16.36 18.64 17.86
N GLN A 173 17.66 18.63 18.13
CA GLN A 173 18.54 17.49 17.85
C GLN A 173 18.11 16.24 18.63
N ASP A 174 17.75 16.40 19.90
CA ASP A 174 17.21 15.30 20.73
C ASP A 174 15.88 14.77 20.15
N GLN A 175 15.01 15.66 19.69
CA GLN A 175 13.76 15.27 19.01
C GLN A 175 14.00 14.54 17.69
N ILE A 176 14.98 14.98 16.89
CA ILE A 176 15.37 14.30 15.65
C ILE A 176 15.89 12.89 15.95
N ALA A 177 16.74 12.74 16.96
CA ALA A 177 17.25 11.44 17.37
C ALA A 177 16.13 10.49 17.81
N ALA A 178 15.21 10.97 18.66
CA ALA A 178 14.05 10.19 19.08
C ALA A 178 13.13 9.84 17.89
N GLN A 179 12.90 10.79 16.98
CA GLN A 179 12.06 10.56 15.80
C GLN A 179 12.71 9.58 14.82
N GLN A 180 14.04 9.53 14.73
CA GLN A 180 14.75 8.54 13.94
C GLN A 180 14.47 7.12 14.45
N GLU A 181 14.43 6.90 15.77
CA GLU A 181 14.06 5.59 16.34
C GLU A 181 12.62 5.19 15.95
N VAL A 182 11.70 6.15 15.88
CA VAL A 182 10.32 5.92 15.42
C VAL A 182 10.30 5.55 13.93
N VAL A 183 11.10 6.22 13.09
CA VAL A 183 11.24 5.89 11.67
C VAL A 183 11.77 4.47 11.50
N ASP A 184 12.83 4.11 12.22
CA ASP A 184 13.48 2.80 12.12
C ASP A 184 12.53 1.68 12.56
N ALA A 185 11.79 1.89 13.66
CA ALA A 185 10.76 0.97 14.12
C ALA A 185 9.59 0.85 13.12
N ALA A 186 9.21 1.95 12.47
CA ALA A 186 8.14 1.97 11.47
C ALA A 186 8.55 1.32 10.14
N ALA A 187 9.83 1.31 9.78
CA ALA A 187 10.34 0.69 8.56
C ALA A 187 10.34 -0.85 8.60
N VAL A 188 10.21 -1.46 9.78
CA VAL A 188 10.16 -2.93 9.91
C VAL A 188 8.94 -3.48 9.17
N GLY A 189 9.17 -4.38 8.21
CA GLY A 189 8.11 -5.02 7.42
C GLY A 189 7.58 -4.19 6.25
N THR A 190 8.25 -3.09 5.88
CA THR A 190 7.93 -2.31 4.67
C THR A 190 8.84 -2.66 3.48
N ASP A 191 9.67 -3.69 3.61
CA ASP A 191 10.62 -4.10 2.60
C ASP A 191 9.93 -4.86 1.43
N PRO A 192 10.55 -4.87 0.24
CA PRO A 192 9.99 -5.58 -0.92
C PRO A 192 9.78 -7.08 -0.69
N ALA A 193 10.59 -7.75 0.13
CA ALA A 193 10.46 -9.18 0.37
C ALA A 193 9.21 -9.49 1.23
N THR A 194 8.89 -8.63 2.20
CA THR A 194 7.62 -8.71 2.95
C THR A 194 6.42 -8.55 2.03
N LEU A 195 6.48 -7.62 1.07
CA LEU A 195 5.43 -7.48 0.06
C LEU A 195 5.33 -8.72 -0.84
N ASP A 196 6.45 -9.25 -1.33
CA ASP A 196 6.48 -10.45 -2.16
C ASP A 196 5.89 -11.67 -1.45
N ALA A 197 6.21 -11.85 -0.16
CA ALA A 197 5.63 -12.90 0.65
C ALA A 197 4.11 -12.75 0.78
N ALA A 198 3.63 -11.51 1.02
CA ALA A 198 2.20 -11.21 1.11
C ALA A 198 1.46 -11.43 -0.22
N LEU A 199 2.07 -11.05 -1.34
CA LEU A 199 1.53 -11.28 -2.68
C LEU A 199 1.51 -12.78 -3.01
N THR A 200 2.57 -13.51 -2.66
CA THR A 200 2.69 -14.95 -2.92
C THR A 200 1.63 -15.76 -2.17
N ASP A 201 1.33 -15.42 -0.91
CA ASP A 201 0.28 -16.12 -0.14
C ASP A 201 -1.13 -15.94 -0.75
N MET A 202 -1.34 -14.85 -1.49
CA MET A 202 -2.60 -14.52 -2.16
C MET A 202 -2.69 -15.02 -3.60
N ALA A 203 -1.55 -15.03 -4.29
CA ALA A 203 -1.49 -15.33 -5.70
C ALA A 203 -1.75 -16.81 -5.96
N ASN A 204 -2.54 -17.10 -7.00
CA ASN A 204 -2.65 -18.46 -7.53
C ASN A 204 -1.59 -18.75 -8.62
N LYS A 205 -0.66 -17.81 -8.82
CA LYS A 205 0.37 -17.79 -9.86
C LYS A 205 1.67 -17.26 -9.23
N PRO A 206 2.85 -17.57 -9.80
CA PRO A 206 4.10 -17.03 -9.29
C PRO A 206 4.09 -15.49 -9.35
N VAL A 207 4.61 -14.88 -8.29
CA VAL A 207 4.88 -13.44 -8.20
C VAL A 207 6.28 -13.22 -8.75
N ASP A 208 6.38 -12.50 -9.86
CA ASP A 208 7.65 -12.05 -10.44
C ASP A 208 7.85 -10.56 -10.17
N ALA A 209 9.04 -10.04 -10.48
CA ALA A 209 9.39 -8.65 -10.22
C ALA A 209 8.43 -7.64 -10.90
N GLU A 210 7.87 -7.98 -12.07
CA GLU A 210 6.90 -7.12 -12.75
C GLU A 210 5.55 -7.08 -12.01
N VAL A 211 5.11 -8.22 -11.48
CA VAL A 211 3.90 -8.32 -10.65
C VAL A 211 4.09 -7.56 -9.34
N THR A 212 5.25 -7.65 -8.71
CA THR A 212 5.58 -6.89 -7.50
C THR A 212 5.59 -5.39 -7.76
N ALA A 213 6.28 -4.94 -8.81
CA ALA A 213 6.33 -3.52 -9.18
C ALA A 213 4.93 -2.97 -9.49
N TRP A 214 4.10 -3.75 -10.18
CA TRP A 214 2.70 -3.38 -10.42
C TRP A 214 1.92 -3.25 -9.11
N ALA A 215 2.07 -4.21 -8.19
CA ALA A 215 1.39 -4.17 -6.90
C ALA A 215 1.84 -3.00 -6.04
N GLN A 216 3.14 -2.68 -6.02
CA GLN A 216 3.68 -1.48 -5.37
C GLN A 216 3.02 -0.22 -5.91
N GLY A 217 2.91 -0.08 -7.23
CA GLY A 217 2.23 1.07 -7.85
C GLY A 217 0.76 1.20 -7.45
N VAL A 218 0.03 0.08 -7.38
CA VAL A 218 -1.38 0.05 -6.94
C VAL A 218 -1.51 0.40 -5.46
N LEU A 219 -0.62 -0.13 -4.62
CA LEU A 219 -0.67 0.08 -3.17
C LEU A 219 -0.15 1.46 -2.75
N ALA A 220 0.72 2.09 -3.54
CA ALA A 220 1.28 3.41 -3.24
C ALA A 220 0.20 4.46 -2.97
N GLY A 221 -0.83 4.53 -3.83
CA GLY A 221 -1.96 5.44 -3.61
C GLY A 221 -2.71 5.15 -2.31
N LYS A 222 -2.86 3.87 -1.96
CA LYS A 222 -3.52 3.48 -0.70
C LYS A 222 -2.67 3.78 0.53
N ILE A 223 -1.36 3.61 0.44
CA ILE A 223 -0.40 3.99 1.48
C ILE A 223 -0.50 5.49 1.73
N ASP A 224 -0.58 6.29 0.67
CA ASP A 224 -0.71 7.75 0.76
C ASP A 224 -2.02 8.18 1.41
N GLU A 225 -3.15 7.60 0.98
CA GLU A 225 -4.45 7.84 1.61
C GLU A 225 -4.44 7.47 3.11
N THR A 226 -3.86 6.31 3.43
CA THR A 226 -3.79 5.80 4.80
C THR A 226 -2.89 6.68 5.65
N ALA A 227 -1.75 7.13 5.11
CA ALA A 227 -0.83 8.05 5.77
C ALA A 227 -1.51 9.41 6.03
N ALA A 228 -2.24 9.94 5.05
CA ALA A 228 -2.99 11.19 5.21
C ALA A 228 -4.07 11.08 6.30
N ALA A 229 -4.73 9.93 6.42
CA ALA A 229 -5.71 9.68 7.48
C ALA A 229 -5.09 9.53 8.89
N MET A 230 -3.79 9.22 8.98
CA MET A 230 -3.06 9.14 10.25
C MET A 230 -2.54 10.49 10.73
N GLN A 231 -2.43 11.48 9.84
CA GLN A 231 -2.03 12.84 10.22
C GLN A 231 -3.19 13.52 10.96
N PRO A 232 -2.92 14.24 12.06
CA PRO A 232 -3.94 15.04 12.71
C PRO A 232 -4.49 16.06 11.69
N THR A 233 -5.81 16.07 11.54
CA THR A 233 -6.49 17.04 10.68
C THR A 233 -6.22 18.44 11.25
N PRO A 234 -5.80 19.43 10.43
CA PRO A 234 -5.44 20.76 10.90
C PRO A 234 -6.60 21.50 11.58
#